data_AF-A0A9E2QFE6-F1
#
_entry.id   AF-A0A9E2QFE6-F1
#
_cell.length_a   1.000
_cell.length_b   1.000
_cell.length_c   1.000
_cell.angle_alpha   90.00
_cell.angle_beta   90.00
_cell.angle_gamma   90.00
#
_symmetry.space_group_name_H-M   'P 1'
#
loop_
_entity.id
_entity.type
_entity.pdbx_description
1 polymer ?
#
loop_
_entity_poly.entity_id
_entity_poly.type
_entity_poly.pdbx_seq_one_letter_code
_entity_poly.pdbx_strand_id
1 'polypeptide(L)'
;HKDGTKYYFRDADFVLNWIDEKEEFDLAYSITVHKSQGSDFTNVFLIIPNKLNLLNKELVYTALTRSKQRLFLYIYDEKENLLVKSKGISTLLTRQSSIFEKPEDKRLKYYPRKGEKPVKSKGEYIIHQALQRSGLKFQYEQELRLENLSFPIHPDFVIELDDKTKIYWEHLGMLDTRKYFNDWMRRKRDYQEHSLFDYVVTTDDMNGIKDEMLEQVIEDIRNKRFKKTPENKFSNHHYQLY
;
A
#
# COMPACT_ATOMS: atom_id res chain seq x y z
N HIS A 1 -34.37 -19.36 -14.37
CA HIS A 1 -33.39 -19.90 -13.43
C HIS A 1 -33.97 -21.10 -12.71
N LYS A 2 -33.54 -22.32 -13.09
CA LYS A 2 -33.82 -23.56 -12.35
C LYS A 2 -32.61 -23.82 -11.46
N ASP A 3 -32.70 -23.49 -10.19
CA ASP A 3 -31.83 -24.08 -9.18
C ASP A 3 -32.60 -24.01 -7.86
N GLY A 4 -33.14 -25.14 -7.42
CA GLY A 4 -33.92 -25.28 -6.18
C GLY A 4 -33.05 -25.18 -4.92
N THR A 5 -31.98 -24.38 -4.97
CA THR A 5 -30.98 -24.25 -3.92
C THR A 5 -31.54 -23.39 -2.80
N LYS A 6 -31.66 -23.99 -1.62
CA LYS A 6 -32.17 -23.36 -0.40
C LYS A 6 -31.00 -23.04 0.52
N TYR A 7 -30.92 -21.81 0.98
CA TYR A 7 -29.86 -21.34 1.89
C TYR A 7 -30.39 -21.29 3.31
N TYR A 8 -29.63 -21.89 4.23
CA TYR A 8 -29.99 -22.01 5.64
C TYR A 8 -28.96 -21.26 6.47
N PHE A 9 -29.41 -20.24 7.20
CA PHE A 9 -28.61 -19.51 8.15
C PHE A 9 -29.15 -19.77 9.55
N ARG A 10 -28.25 -19.95 10.51
CA ARG A 10 -28.63 -20.28 11.89
C ARG A 10 -29.42 -19.16 12.57
N ASP A 11 -29.21 -17.93 12.10
CA ASP A 11 -29.80 -16.70 12.63
C ASP A 11 -30.96 -16.20 11.76
N ALA A 12 -31.39 -16.96 10.75
CA ALA A 12 -32.53 -16.64 9.92
C ALA A 12 -33.74 -17.50 10.28
N ASP A 13 -34.87 -16.85 10.55
CA ASP A 13 -36.13 -17.53 10.90
C ASP A 13 -36.77 -18.26 9.71
N PHE A 14 -36.29 -18.03 8.48
CA PHE A 14 -36.83 -18.61 7.26
C PHE A 14 -35.72 -18.96 6.27
N VAL A 15 -36.02 -19.93 5.40
CA VAL A 15 -35.12 -20.42 4.35
C VAL A 15 -35.06 -19.40 3.22
N LEU A 16 -33.85 -19.00 2.84
CA LEU A 16 -33.64 -18.08 1.73
C LEU A 16 -33.58 -18.87 0.40
N ASN A 17 -34.24 -18.34 -0.63
CA ASN A 17 -34.24 -18.92 -1.98
C ASN A 17 -33.25 -18.21 -2.93
N TRP A 18 -32.60 -17.15 -2.46
CA TRP A 18 -31.58 -16.38 -3.19
C TRP A 18 -30.64 -15.70 -2.19
N ILE A 19 -29.41 -15.41 -2.64
CA ILE A 19 -28.43 -14.61 -1.91
C ILE A 19 -27.69 -13.73 -2.92
N ASP A 20 -27.38 -12.49 -2.54
CA ASP A 20 -26.49 -11.64 -3.33
C ASP A 20 -25.07 -12.23 -3.33
N GLU A 21 -24.30 -12.01 -4.41
CA GLU A 21 -22.89 -12.42 -4.50
C GLU A 21 -22.64 -13.93 -4.25
N LYS A 22 -23.49 -14.80 -4.82
CA LYS A 22 -23.35 -16.28 -4.72
C LYS A 22 -21.92 -16.79 -5.00
N GLU A 23 -21.16 -16.10 -5.85
CA GLU A 23 -19.77 -16.45 -6.20
C GLU A 23 -18.78 -16.25 -5.05
N GLU A 24 -19.13 -15.52 -3.99
CA GLU A 24 -18.29 -15.30 -2.81
C GLU A 24 -18.44 -16.40 -1.73
N PHE A 25 -19.39 -17.32 -1.91
CA PHE A 25 -19.67 -18.39 -0.94
C PHE A 25 -19.08 -19.73 -1.39
N ASP A 26 -18.09 -20.21 -0.62
CA ASP A 26 -17.54 -21.56 -0.76
C ASP A 26 -18.19 -22.56 0.23
N LEU A 27 -18.26 -23.83 -0.18
CA LEU A 27 -18.65 -24.92 0.72
C LEU A 27 -17.62 -25.09 1.85
N ALA A 28 -18.08 -24.97 3.09
CA ALA A 28 -17.23 -25.00 4.28
C ALA A 28 -17.05 -26.41 4.89
N TYR A 29 -17.03 -27.48 4.08
CA TYR A 29 -16.73 -28.84 4.59
C TYR A 29 -15.35 -28.93 5.24
N SER A 30 -14.41 -28.13 4.75
CA SER A 30 -13.09 -27.94 5.32
C SER A 30 -12.72 -26.47 5.25
N ILE A 31 -12.12 -25.95 6.31
CA ILE A 31 -11.63 -24.56 6.36
C ILE A 31 -10.13 -24.55 6.66
N THR A 32 -9.45 -23.51 6.21
CA THR A 32 -8.04 -23.32 6.56
C THR A 32 -7.91 -22.92 8.03
N VAL A 33 -6.77 -23.23 8.64
CA VAL A 33 -6.48 -22.85 10.03
C VAL A 33 -6.61 -21.34 10.24
N HIS A 34 -6.17 -20.53 9.27
CA HIS A 34 -6.33 -19.07 9.28
C HIS A 34 -7.81 -18.65 9.31
N LYS A 35 -8.66 -19.23 8.45
CA LYS A 35 -10.10 -18.94 8.44
C LYS A 35 -10.82 -19.40 9.72
N SER A 36 -10.25 -20.35 10.45
CA SER A 36 -10.78 -20.83 11.73
C SER A 36 -10.36 -20.00 12.96
N GLN A 37 -9.54 -18.96 12.79
CA GLN A 37 -9.05 -18.16 13.92
C GLN A 37 -10.20 -17.51 14.70
N GLY A 38 -10.17 -17.65 16.03
CA GLY A 38 -11.23 -17.14 16.92
C GLY A 38 -12.45 -18.05 17.05
N SER A 39 -12.51 -19.15 16.29
CA SER A 39 -13.54 -20.18 16.43
C SER A 39 -12.96 -21.43 17.09
N ASP A 40 -13.75 -22.10 17.92
CA ASP A 40 -13.35 -23.37 18.52
C ASP A 40 -14.43 -24.42 18.27
N PHE A 41 -14.01 -25.67 18.05
CA PHE A 41 -14.86 -26.79 17.66
C PHE A 41 -14.73 -27.93 18.66
N THR A 42 -15.80 -28.70 18.87
CA THR A 42 -15.79 -29.85 19.79
C THR A 42 -14.77 -30.90 19.35
N ASN A 43 -14.81 -31.27 18.07
CA ASN A 43 -13.88 -32.22 17.46
C ASN A 43 -13.25 -31.59 16.21
N VAL A 44 -11.93 -31.73 16.07
CA VAL A 44 -11.18 -31.20 14.92
C VAL A 44 -10.47 -32.33 14.21
N PHE A 45 -10.59 -32.37 12.88
CA PHE A 45 -9.81 -33.23 12.00
C PHE A 45 -8.76 -32.36 11.31
N LEU A 46 -7.52 -32.42 11.79
CA LEU A 46 -6.42 -31.61 11.27
C LEU A 46 -5.63 -32.41 10.23
N ILE A 47 -5.57 -31.88 9.01
CA ILE A 47 -4.85 -32.47 7.89
C ILE A 47 -3.59 -31.64 7.62
N ILE A 48 -2.42 -32.27 7.69
CA ILE A 48 -1.13 -31.66 7.35
C ILE A 48 -0.64 -32.29 6.04
N PRO A 49 -0.78 -31.59 4.91
CA PRO A 49 -0.31 -32.08 3.61
C PRO A 49 1.22 -31.98 3.48
N ASN A 50 1.79 -32.63 2.46
CA ASN A 50 3.19 -32.45 2.07
C ASN A 50 3.42 -31.09 1.38
N LYS A 51 3.26 -30.00 2.13
CA LYS A 51 3.56 -28.63 1.70
C LYS A 51 4.20 -27.87 2.85
N LEU A 52 5.52 -28.04 2.99
CA LEU A 52 6.31 -27.50 4.09
C LEU A 52 6.32 -25.96 4.18
N ASN A 53 6.21 -25.26 3.04
CA ASN A 53 6.39 -23.80 2.98
C ASN A 53 5.38 -23.00 3.80
N LEU A 54 4.21 -23.58 4.11
CA LEU A 54 3.16 -22.93 4.90
C LEU A 54 3.14 -23.41 6.36
N LEU A 55 3.92 -24.44 6.69
CA LEU A 55 3.89 -25.08 8.00
C LEU A 55 4.89 -24.41 8.95
N ASN A 56 4.37 -23.70 9.94
CA ASN A 56 5.16 -23.07 11.01
C ASN A 56 4.57 -23.42 12.38
N LYS A 57 5.35 -23.21 13.45
CA LYS A 57 4.93 -23.55 14.81
C LYS A 57 3.66 -22.81 15.23
N GLU A 58 3.48 -21.55 14.80
CA GLU A 58 2.32 -20.74 15.15
C GLU A 58 1.03 -21.28 14.52
N LEU A 59 1.10 -21.72 13.27
CA LEU A 59 -0.02 -22.30 12.55
C LEU A 59 -0.42 -23.65 13.16
N VAL A 60 0.57 -24.48 13.48
CA VAL A 60 0.34 -25.75 14.18
C VAL A 60 -0.29 -25.49 15.55
N TYR A 61 0.28 -24.62 16.36
CA TYR A 61 -0.28 -24.25 17.67
C TYR A 61 -1.73 -23.74 17.55
N THR A 62 -1.98 -22.88 16.57
CA THR A 62 -3.33 -22.38 16.30
C THR A 62 -4.27 -23.53 15.97
N ALA A 63 -3.88 -24.44 15.09
CA ALA A 63 -4.70 -25.59 14.70
C ALA A 63 -5.00 -26.54 15.87
N LEU A 64 -4.00 -26.82 16.71
CA LEU A 64 -4.15 -27.68 17.89
C LEU A 64 -5.14 -27.07 18.90
N THR A 65 -5.11 -25.75 19.08
CA THR A 65 -5.98 -25.04 20.05
C THR A 65 -7.42 -24.85 19.58
N ARG A 66 -7.76 -25.17 18.31
CA ARG A 66 -9.15 -25.13 17.83
C ARG A 66 -10.03 -26.25 18.38
N SER A 67 -9.47 -27.33 18.93
CA SER A 67 -10.22 -28.46 19.48
C SER A 67 -10.52 -28.28 20.97
N LYS A 68 -11.81 -28.37 21.34
CA LYS A 68 -12.23 -28.39 22.75
C LYS A 68 -12.17 -29.76 23.41
N GLN A 69 -12.37 -30.84 22.65
CA GLN A 69 -12.40 -32.20 23.20
C GLN A 69 -11.44 -33.14 22.48
N ARG A 70 -11.62 -33.38 21.18
CA ARG A 70 -10.83 -34.36 20.43
C ARG A 70 -10.21 -33.78 19.18
N LEU A 71 -8.92 -34.02 19.04
CA LEU A 71 -8.17 -33.70 17.84
C LEU A 71 -7.75 -35.00 17.15
N PHE A 72 -8.13 -35.15 15.89
CA PHE A 72 -7.67 -36.21 15.01
C PHE A 72 -6.63 -35.62 14.06
N LEU A 73 -5.42 -36.17 14.07
CA LEU A 73 -4.32 -35.65 13.29
C LEU A 73 -3.99 -36.59 12.12
N TYR A 74 -4.06 -36.05 10.91
CA TYR A 74 -3.69 -36.72 9.67
C TYR A 74 -2.45 -36.04 9.12
N ILE A 75 -1.30 -36.67 9.29
CA ILE A 75 -0.02 -36.17 8.78
C ILE A 75 0.30 -36.94 7.50
N TYR A 76 0.65 -36.23 6.43
CA TYR A 76 1.22 -36.88 5.26
C TYR A 76 2.53 -37.60 5.63
N ASP A 77 2.64 -38.86 5.25
CA ASP A 77 3.77 -39.72 5.61
C ASP A 77 5.07 -39.24 4.94
N GLU A 78 6.04 -38.86 5.75
CA GLU A 78 7.39 -38.51 5.35
C GLU A 78 8.40 -39.24 6.25
N LYS A 79 9.64 -39.43 5.76
CA LYS A 79 10.75 -40.00 6.54
C LYS A 79 11.01 -39.26 7.86
N GLU A 80 10.61 -37.99 7.95
CA GLU A 80 10.73 -37.16 9.14
C GLU A 80 9.37 -36.54 9.50
N ASN A 81 9.07 -36.47 10.80
CA ASN A 81 7.79 -35.97 11.28
C ASN A 81 7.63 -34.46 11.01
N LEU A 82 6.59 -34.09 10.23
CA LEU A 82 6.30 -32.71 9.83
C LEU A 82 6.11 -31.74 11.02
N LEU A 83 5.62 -32.22 12.18
CA LEU A 83 5.48 -31.41 13.39
C LEU A 83 6.84 -31.06 14.02
N VAL A 84 7.81 -31.98 13.90
CA VAL A 84 9.18 -31.74 14.38
C VAL A 84 9.84 -30.68 13.52
N LYS A 85 9.68 -30.76 12.19
CA LYS A 85 10.15 -29.73 11.26
C LYS A 85 9.53 -28.36 11.57
N SER A 86 8.21 -28.29 11.79
CA SER A 86 7.52 -27.02 12.03
C SER A 86 7.97 -26.32 13.31
N LYS A 87 8.44 -27.06 14.32
CA LYS A 87 8.89 -26.50 15.60
C LYS A 87 10.06 -25.51 15.44
N GLY A 88 10.93 -25.73 14.45
CA GLY A 88 12.06 -24.86 14.13
C GLY A 88 11.70 -23.64 13.26
N ILE A 89 10.48 -23.60 12.70
CA ILE A 89 10.04 -22.57 11.75
C ILE A 89 9.09 -21.61 12.47
N SER A 90 9.44 -20.32 12.51
CA SER A 90 8.62 -19.27 13.13
C SER A 90 8.44 -18.10 12.19
N THR A 91 7.19 -17.74 11.89
CA THR A 91 6.88 -16.54 11.10
C THR A 91 7.00 -15.25 11.92
N LEU A 92 7.02 -15.36 13.25
CA LEU A 92 7.16 -14.19 14.12
C LEU A 92 8.61 -13.66 14.12
N LEU A 93 9.60 -14.57 14.13
CA LEU A 93 11.02 -14.20 14.12
C LEU A 93 11.45 -13.49 12.83
N THR A 94 10.69 -13.66 11.73
CA THR A 94 10.98 -13.01 10.44
C THR A 94 10.28 -11.66 10.28
N ARG A 95 9.39 -11.26 11.20
CA ARG A 95 8.68 -9.98 11.11
C ARG A 95 9.58 -8.84 11.55
N GLN A 96 9.96 -7.99 10.60
CA GLN A 96 10.56 -6.69 10.90
C GLN A 96 9.45 -5.76 11.41
N SER A 97 9.36 -5.57 12.72
CA SER A 97 8.38 -4.67 13.35
C SER A 97 9.02 -3.89 14.48
N SER A 98 8.81 -2.58 14.48
CA SER A 98 9.27 -1.66 15.53
C SER A 98 8.23 -1.47 16.65
N ILE A 99 7.16 -2.28 16.69
CA ILE A 99 6.04 -2.10 17.62
C ILE A 99 6.42 -2.22 19.11
N PHE A 100 7.51 -2.94 19.40
CA PHE A 100 8.03 -3.12 20.76
C PHE A 100 9.16 -2.14 21.10
N GLU A 101 9.59 -1.33 20.13
CA GLU A 101 10.52 -0.24 20.37
C GLU A 101 9.72 0.98 20.83
N LYS A 102 10.31 1.83 21.68
CA LYS A 102 9.66 3.11 22.02
C LYS A 102 9.41 3.86 20.71
N PRO A 103 8.20 4.39 20.49
CA PRO A 103 7.95 5.22 19.31
C PRO A 103 8.91 6.40 19.39
N GLU A 104 9.93 6.39 18.55
CA GLU A 104 10.75 7.57 18.34
C GLU A 104 9.87 8.52 17.53
N ASP A 105 9.55 9.68 18.08
CA ASP A 105 9.06 10.82 17.31
C ASP A 105 10.20 11.40 16.47
N LYS A 106 10.83 10.53 15.68
CA LYS A 106 11.53 10.92 14.49
C LYS A 106 10.40 11.34 13.56
N ARG A 107 10.13 12.65 13.51
CA ARG A 107 9.99 13.27 12.18
C ARG A 107 11.22 12.82 11.42
N LEU A 108 11.14 11.65 10.77
CA LEU A 108 12.23 11.02 10.06
C LEU A 108 12.59 12.02 8.97
N LYS A 109 13.56 12.85 9.29
CA LYS A 109 14.23 13.71 8.35
C LYS A 109 15.04 12.76 7.51
N TYR A 110 14.48 12.36 6.38
CA TYR A 110 15.21 11.52 5.43
C TYR A 110 16.24 12.41 4.77
N TYR A 111 17.52 12.08 4.92
CA TYR A 111 18.62 12.85 4.33
C TYR A 111 19.04 12.18 3.01
N PRO A 112 18.75 12.79 1.84
CA PRO A 112 19.15 12.22 0.56
C PRO A 112 20.66 12.02 0.46
N ARG A 113 21.43 12.99 0.97
CA ARG A 113 22.88 12.88 1.21
C ARG A 113 23.26 13.59 2.50
N LYS A 114 24.43 13.24 3.05
CA LYS A 114 24.99 13.90 4.23
C LYS A 114 25.24 15.39 3.93
N GLY A 115 24.51 16.27 4.61
CA GLY A 115 24.60 17.74 4.43
C GLY A 115 23.53 18.35 3.54
N GLU A 116 22.69 17.56 2.88
CA GLU A 116 21.52 18.06 2.13
C GLU A 116 20.32 18.33 3.05
N LYS A 117 19.40 19.17 2.58
CA LYS A 117 18.16 19.47 3.27
C LYS A 117 17.35 18.15 3.42
N PRO A 118 16.85 17.83 4.62
CA PRO A 118 16.06 16.63 4.81
C PRO A 118 14.69 16.76 4.14
N VAL A 119 14.18 15.66 3.60
CA VAL A 119 12.84 15.58 3.03
C VAL A 119 11.80 15.14 4.07
N LYS A 120 10.53 15.45 3.83
CA LYS A 120 9.44 15.33 4.83
C LYS A 120 8.81 13.95 4.88
N SER A 121 8.91 13.17 3.81
CA SER A 121 8.27 11.86 3.70
C SER A 121 9.18 10.83 3.03
N LYS A 122 8.85 9.55 3.22
CA LYS A 122 9.56 8.43 2.55
C LYS A 122 9.35 8.48 1.04
N GLY A 123 8.14 8.84 0.58
CA GLY A 123 7.82 8.99 -0.84
C GLY A 123 8.69 10.06 -1.50
N GLU A 124 8.80 11.24 -0.89
CA GLU A 124 9.72 12.29 -1.34
C GLU A 124 11.18 11.82 -1.33
N TYR A 125 11.61 11.02 -0.35
CA TYR A 125 12.97 10.51 -0.32
C TYR A 125 13.28 9.58 -1.51
N ILE A 126 12.32 8.75 -1.90
CA ILE A 126 12.46 7.87 -3.06
C ILE A 126 12.48 8.68 -4.36
N ILE A 127 11.55 9.64 -4.51
CA ILE A 127 11.50 10.55 -5.67
C ILE A 127 12.81 11.35 -5.78
N HIS A 128 13.31 11.90 -4.67
CA HIS A 128 14.56 12.64 -4.63
C HIS A 128 15.75 11.81 -5.11
N GLN A 129 15.85 10.54 -4.69
CA GLN A 129 16.88 9.63 -5.18
C GLN A 129 16.72 9.29 -6.66
N ALA A 130 15.49 9.12 -7.14
CA ALA A 130 15.22 8.86 -8.55
C ALA A 130 15.64 10.07 -9.42
N LEU A 131 15.30 11.29 -8.99
CA LEU A 131 15.74 12.53 -9.64
C LEU A 131 17.27 12.66 -9.65
N GLN A 132 17.94 12.37 -8.54
CA GLN A 132 19.41 12.35 -8.50
C GLN A 132 20.03 11.36 -9.49
N ARG A 133 19.46 10.15 -9.60
CA ARG A 133 19.91 9.12 -10.54
C ARG A 133 19.67 9.52 -12.00
N SER A 134 18.59 10.25 -12.27
CA SER A 134 18.23 10.72 -13.62
C SER A 134 19.18 11.79 -14.18
N GLY A 135 19.90 12.51 -13.31
CA GLY A 135 20.75 13.64 -13.69
C GLY A 135 19.98 14.92 -14.06
N LEU A 136 18.66 14.97 -13.89
CA LEU A 136 17.87 16.20 -14.06
C LEU A 136 18.29 17.25 -13.01
N LYS A 137 18.27 18.52 -13.41
CA LYS A 137 18.48 19.64 -12.48
C LYS A 137 17.19 19.88 -11.72
N PHE A 138 17.22 19.73 -10.41
CA PHE A 138 16.05 19.95 -9.57
C PHE A 138 16.41 20.61 -8.23
N GLN A 139 15.41 21.22 -7.61
CA GLN A 139 15.47 21.80 -6.27
C GLN A 139 14.30 21.28 -5.43
N TYR A 140 14.59 20.82 -4.21
CA TYR A 140 13.59 20.37 -3.26
C TYR A 140 13.07 21.56 -2.42
N GLU A 141 11.75 21.73 -2.35
CA GLU A 141 11.07 22.83 -1.63
C GLU A 141 11.57 24.23 -1.97
N GLN A 142 11.86 24.47 -3.25
CA GLN A 142 12.24 25.80 -3.73
C GLN A 142 11.08 26.79 -3.50
N GLU A 143 11.39 27.98 -2.98
CA GLU A 143 10.41 29.05 -2.85
C GLU A 143 9.89 29.48 -4.24
N LEU A 144 8.57 29.43 -4.41
CA LEU A 144 7.86 30.01 -5.54
C LEU A 144 6.98 31.15 -5.03
N ARG A 145 7.36 32.38 -5.41
CA ARG A 145 6.57 33.57 -5.12
C ARG A 145 5.60 33.80 -6.27
N LEU A 146 4.31 33.72 -5.96
CA LEU A 146 3.23 34.06 -6.86
C LEU A 146 2.70 35.45 -6.51
N GLU A 147 2.25 36.19 -7.50
CA GLU A 147 1.68 37.52 -7.28
C GLU A 147 0.41 37.41 -6.42
N ASN A 148 0.10 38.43 -5.61
CA ASN A 148 -1.09 38.46 -4.76
C ASN A 148 -1.19 37.39 -3.64
N LEU A 149 -0.19 36.52 -3.47
CA LEU A 149 -0.07 35.67 -2.28
C LEU A 149 0.78 36.36 -1.21
N SER A 150 0.27 36.40 0.03
CA SER A 150 1.02 36.94 1.18
C SER A 150 2.23 36.09 1.58
N PHE A 151 2.28 34.83 1.16
CA PHE A 151 3.34 33.88 1.50
C PHE A 151 3.78 33.09 0.26
N PRO A 152 5.07 32.77 0.12
CA PRO A 152 5.54 31.89 -0.96
C PRO A 152 4.97 30.49 -0.80
N ILE A 153 4.78 29.80 -1.91
CA ILE A 153 4.52 28.36 -1.90
C ILE A 153 5.84 27.61 -2.07
N HIS A 154 5.85 26.36 -1.58
CA HIS A 154 7.00 25.46 -1.67
C HIS A 154 6.53 24.18 -2.35
N PRO A 155 6.69 24.06 -3.68
CA PRO A 155 6.47 22.81 -4.40
C PRO A 155 7.46 21.75 -3.91
N ASP A 156 7.07 20.48 -3.91
CA ASP A 156 7.96 19.42 -3.39
C ASP A 156 9.25 19.35 -4.20
N PHE A 157 9.15 19.34 -5.53
CA PHE A 157 10.30 19.40 -6.43
C PHE A 157 10.07 20.40 -7.56
N VAL A 158 11.07 21.24 -7.82
CA VAL A 158 11.12 22.12 -9.00
C VAL A 158 12.22 21.63 -9.91
N ILE A 159 11.85 21.20 -11.12
CA ILE A 159 12.77 20.63 -12.11
C ILE A 159 12.98 21.67 -13.22
N GLU A 160 14.24 22.00 -13.49
CA GLU A 160 14.62 22.89 -14.59
C GLU A 160 15.12 22.06 -15.77
N LEU A 161 14.39 22.13 -16.88
CA LEU A 161 14.77 21.49 -18.15
C LEU A 161 15.84 22.32 -18.88
N ASP A 162 16.47 21.72 -19.90
CA ASP A 162 17.57 22.35 -20.64
C ASP A 162 17.19 23.68 -21.30
N ASP A 163 15.93 23.82 -21.70
CA ASP A 163 15.36 25.04 -22.29
C ASP A 163 14.85 26.06 -21.26
N LYS A 164 15.23 25.89 -19.98
CA LYS A 164 14.83 26.74 -18.84
C LYS A 164 13.36 26.63 -18.43
N THR A 165 12.60 25.72 -19.03
CA THR A 165 11.24 25.41 -18.56
C THR A 165 11.31 24.82 -17.15
N LYS A 166 10.47 25.34 -16.25
CA LYS A 166 10.32 24.80 -14.89
C LYS A 166 9.10 23.91 -14.81
N ILE A 167 9.29 22.70 -14.30
CA ILE A 167 8.23 21.74 -13.99
C ILE A 167 8.11 21.62 -12.47
N TYR A 168 6.88 21.72 -11.96
CA TYR A 168 6.56 21.63 -10.54
C TYR A 168 5.99 20.24 -10.27
N TRP A 169 6.74 19.39 -9.59
CA TRP A 169 6.30 18.04 -9.21
C TRP A 169 5.86 18.05 -7.74
N GLU A 170 4.57 17.78 -7.52
CA GLU A 170 3.93 17.66 -6.21
C GLU A 170 3.58 16.18 -5.92
N HIS A 171 3.93 15.71 -4.73
CA HIS A 171 3.69 14.35 -4.28
C HIS A 171 2.58 14.31 -3.21
N LEU A 172 1.45 13.71 -3.57
CA LEU A 172 0.20 13.72 -2.83
C LEU A 172 0.04 12.46 -1.97
N GLY A 173 0.90 12.29 -0.95
CA GLY A 173 0.97 11.07 -0.13
C GLY A 173 -0.09 10.92 0.98
N MET A 174 -0.94 11.93 1.24
CA MET A 174 -1.93 11.92 2.33
C MET A 174 -3.33 12.38 1.89
N LEU A 175 -3.77 11.90 0.71
CA LEU A 175 -5.05 12.31 0.11
C LEU A 175 -6.29 11.79 0.87
N ASP A 176 -6.13 10.82 1.76
CA ASP A 176 -7.14 10.32 2.69
C ASP A 176 -7.51 11.35 3.78
N THR A 177 -6.61 12.28 4.07
CA THR A 177 -6.81 13.30 5.09
C THR A 177 -7.53 14.52 4.50
N ARG A 178 -8.77 14.77 4.94
CA ARG A 178 -9.61 15.90 4.47
C ARG A 178 -8.90 17.26 4.53
N LYS A 179 -8.10 17.51 5.57
CA LYS A 179 -7.30 18.75 5.70
C LYS A 179 -6.26 18.88 4.58
N TYR A 180 -5.48 17.82 4.34
CA TYR A 180 -4.45 17.80 3.31
C TYR A 180 -5.06 17.96 1.91
N PHE A 181 -6.18 17.29 1.64
CA PHE A 181 -6.94 17.46 0.39
C PHE A 181 -7.37 18.93 0.18
N ASN A 182 -7.91 19.60 1.21
CA ASN A 182 -8.30 21.00 1.12
C ASN A 182 -7.10 21.94 0.90
N ASP A 183 -5.97 21.66 1.53
CA ASP A 183 -4.72 22.42 1.34
C ASP A 183 -4.21 22.28 -0.10
N TRP A 184 -4.25 21.06 -0.66
CA TRP A 184 -3.94 20.83 -2.07
C TRP A 184 -4.91 21.56 -3.00
N MET A 185 -6.22 21.51 -2.74
CA MET A 185 -7.21 22.19 -3.58
C MET A 185 -7.01 23.71 -3.61
N ARG A 186 -6.56 24.32 -2.51
CA ARG A 186 -6.15 25.73 -2.48
C ARG A 186 -4.91 25.95 -3.35
N ARG A 187 -3.84 25.17 -3.13
CA ARG A 187 -2.59 25.26 -3.90
C ARG A 187 -2.81 25.05 -5.41
N LYS A 188 -3.71 24.15 -5.78
CA LYS A 188 -4.13 23.94 -7.17
C LYS A 188 -4.69 25.22 -7.80
N ARG A 189 -5.57 25.94 -7.08
CA ARG A 189 -6.12 27.21 -7.56
C ARG A 189 -5.03 28.26 -7.72
N ASP A 190 -4.10 28.33 -6.77
CA ASP A 190 -2.96 29.25 -6.85
C ASP A 190 -2.16 29.04 -8.14
N TYR A 191 -1.90 27.78 -8.53
CA TYR A 191 -1.24 27.45 -9.81
C TYR A 191 -2.09 27.82 -11.03
N GLN A 192 -3.40 27.65 -10.98
CA GLN A 192 -4.31 27.97 -12.08
C GLN A 192 -4.41 29.48 -12.33
N GLU A 193 -4.57 30.27 -11.27
CA GLU A 193 -4.65 31.73 -11.34
C GLU A 193 -3.37 32.35 -11.92
N HIS A 194 -2.23 31.68 -11.74
CA HIS A 194 -0.92 32.13 -12.23
C HIS A 194 -0.49 31.48 -13.55
N SER A 195 -1.38 30.77 -14.24
CA SER A 195 -1.07 30.09 -15.52
C SER A 195 0.11 29.11 -15.44
N LEU A 196 0.35 28.53 -14.26
CA LEU A 196 1.42 27.55 -14.02
C LEU A 196 0.92 26.11 -14.02
N PHE A 197 -0.41 25.91 -13.99
CA PHE A 197 -1.03 24.60 -13.80
C PHE A 197 -0.66 23.57 -14.88
N ASP A 198 -0.38 24.00 -16.11
CA ASP A 198 0.07 23.10 -17.19
C ASP A 198 1.50 22.56 -16.98
N TYR A 199 2.26 23.17 -16.08
CA TYR A 199 3.60 22.72 -15.70
C TYR A 199 3.61 21.94 -14.37
N VAL A 200 2.42 21.61 -13.83
CA VAL A 200 2.28 20.88 -12.57
C VAL A 200 2.06 19.39 -12.84
N VAL A 201 3.02 18.58 -12.40
CA VAL A 201 2.93 17.11 -12.37
C VAL A 201 2.57 16.68 -10.96
N THR A 202 1.56 15.82 -10.82
CA THR A 202 1.19 15.25 -9.52
C THR A 202 1.40 13.75 -9.48
N THR A 203 1.79 13.24 -8.32
CA THR A 203 1.95 11.80 -8.07
C THR A 203 1.29 11.37 -6.79
N ASP A 204 0.80 10.13 -6.71
CA ASP A 204 0.37 9.47 -5.47
C ASP A 204 0.96 8.06 -5.35
N ASP A 205 1.13 7.59 -4.11
CA ASP A 205 1.74 6.30 -3.74
C ASP A 205 0.80 5.42 -2.91
N MET A 206 -0.52 5.47 -3.15
CA MET A 206 -1.51 4.78 -2.31
C MET A 206 -1.23 3.27 -2.10
N ASN A 207 -0.59 2.59 -3.07
CA ASN A 207 -0.19 1.19 -2.96
C ASN A 207 1.35 0.99 -3.00
N GLY A 208 2.11 2.01 -2.61
CA GLY A 208 3.57 2.04 -2.66
C GLY A 208 4.12 2.67 -3.95
N ILE A 209 5.44 2.60 -4.09
CA ILE A 209 6.17 3.21 -5.20
C ILE A 209 6.93 2.11 -5.96
N LYS A 210 6.64 1.96 -7.24
CA LYS A 210 7.36 1.12 -8.21
C LYS A 210 8.39 1.97 -8.95
N ASP A 211 9.62 1.48 -9.01
CA ASP A 211 10.72 2.16 -9.70
C ASP A 211 10.42 2.41 -11.18
N GLU A 212 9.78 1.45 -11.87
CA GLU A 212 9.37 1.58 -13.28
C GLU A 212 8.44 2.78 -13.52
N MET A 213 7.49 3.02 -12.61
CA MET A 213 6.55 4.14 -12.71
C MET A 213 7.26 5.48 -12.46
N LEU A 214 8.21 5.53 -11.53
CA LEU A 214 9.03 6.72 -11.30
C LEU A 214 9.90 7.06 -12.52
N GLU A 215 10.53 6.05 -13.11
CA GLU A 215 11.34 6.22 -14.32
C GLU A 215 10.48 6.73 -15.48
N GLN A 216 9.25 6.22 -15.63
CA GLN A 216 8.30 6.72 -16.61
C GLN A 216 7.97 8.21 -16.38
N VAL A 217 7.65 8.62 -15.16
CA VAL A 217 7.36 10.04 -14.84
C VAL A 217 8.56 10.93 -15.18
N ILE A 218 9.77 10.51 -14.81
CA ILE A 218 11.01 11.24 -15.09
C ILE A 218 11.25 11.37 -16.60
N GLU A 219 11.01 10.31 -17.36
CA GLU A 219 11.20 10.30 -18.82
C GLU A 219 10.14 11.15 -19.54
N ASP A 220 8.91 11.13 -19.06
CA ASP A 220 7.85 12.00 -19.55
C ASP A 220 8.16 13.47 -19.27
N ILE A 221 8.70 13.79 -18.09
CA ILE A 221 9.17 15.13 -17.73
C ILE A 221 10.32 15.57 -18.64
N ARG A 222 11.33 14.72 -18.82
CA ARG A 222 12.50 15.01 -19.67
C ARG A 222 12.09 15.36 -21.09
N ASN A 223 11.13 14.63 -21.65
CA ASN A 223 10.69 14.79 -23.04
C ASN A 223 9.47 15.70 -23.20
N LYS A 224 8.93 16.27 -22.12
CA LYS A 224 7.66 17.02 -22.11
C LYS A 224 6.48 16.23 -22.69
N ARG A 225 6.49 14.90 -22.54
CA ARG A 225 5.45 13.98 -23.02
C ARG A 225 4.51 13.60 -21.88
N PHE A 226 3.94 14.61 -21.22
CA PHE A 226 3.12 14.39 -20.04
C PHE A 226 1.86 13.59 -20.35
N LYS A 227 1.52 12.65 -19.48
CA LYS A 227 0.22 11.99 -19.46
C LYS A 227 -0.87 13.05 -19.30
N LYS A 228 -1.80 13.13 -20.24
CA LYS A 228 -2.93 14.06 -20.14
C LYS A 228 -4.07 13.39 -19.39
N THR A 229 -4.39 13.93 -18.22
CA THR A 229 -5.50 13.49 -17.38
C THR A 229 -6.41 14.67 -17.05
N PRO A 230 -7.07 15.31 -18.05
CA PRO A 230 -7.84 16.53 -17.83
C PRO A 230 -9.04 16.33 -16.88
N GLU A 231 -9.60 15.12 -16.82
CA GLU A 231 -10.68 14.77 -15.89
C GLU A 231 -10.19 14.46 -14.48
N ASN A 232 -8.87 14.43 -14.25
CA ASN A 232 -8.32 14.15 -12.94
C ASN A 232 -8.43 15.40 -12.03
N LYS A 233 -8.93 15.17 -10.81
CA LYS A 233 -9.15 16.23 -9.82
C LYS A 233 -7.86 16.87 -9.30
N PHE A 234 -6.69 16.25 -9.47
CA PHE A 234 -5.42 16.70 -8.92
C PHE A 234 -4.64 17.63 -9.85
N SER A 235 -4.23 17.17 -11.03
CA SER A 235 -3.60 18.00 -12.07
C SER A 235 -3.92 17.54 -13.49
N ASN A 236 -3.56 18.35 -14.48
CA ASN A 236 -3.61 17.96 -15.90
C ASN A 236 -2.68 16.76 -16.21
N HIS A 237 -1.71 16.50 -15.32
CA HIS A 237 -0.65 15.50 -15.47
C HIS A 237 -0.47 14.70 -14.18
N HIS A 238 -1.39 13.75 -13.95
CA HIS A 238 -1.39 12.93 -12.74
C HIS A 238 -0.93 11.49 -12.99
N TYR A 239 -0.05 11.02 -12.12
CA TYR A 239 0.58 9.71 -12.20
C TYR A 239 0.39 8.92 -10.89
N GLN A 240 0.05 7.65 -11.03
CA GLN A 240 0.00 6.70 -9.93
C GLN A 240 1.33 5.96 -9.91
N LEU A 241 2.01 5.93 -8.76
CA LEU A 241 3.34 5.32 -8.65
C LEU A 241 3.30 3.80 -8.37
N TYR A 242 2.12 3.17 -8.41
CA TYR A 242 1.90 1.77 -8.06
C TYR A 242 1.35 0.93 -9.21
#